data_AF-A0AAP3V8T5-F1
#
_entry.id   AF-A0AAP3V8T5-F1
#
_cell.length_a   1.000
_cell.length_b   1.000
_cell.length_c   1.000
_cell.angle_alpha   90.00
_cell.angle_beta   90.00
_cell.angle_gamma   90.00
#
_symmetry.space_group_name_H-M   'P 1'
#
loop_
_entity.id
_entity.type
_entity.pdbx_description
1 polymer ?
#
loop_
_entity_poly.entity_id
_entity_poly.type
_entity_poly.pdbx_seq_one_letter_code
_entity_poly.pdbx_strand_id
1 'polypeptide(L)'
;MDLQTLLLAMSIPSGVTAFCFWLIEEKMKRERQEREQKEAIRQQSEILLIKSVMAAIALGEAAATALKNGHANGETEAALEYARKIKHEQKDFLTEQGIKGIYE
;
A
#
# COMPACT_ATOMS: atom_id res chain seq x y z
N MET A 1 14.24 27.42 -53.42
CA MET A 1 13.76 26.66 -52.24
C MET A 1 12.54 27.40 -51.72
N ASP A 2 11.35 26.84 -51.90
CA ASP A 2 10.12 27.50 -51.44
C ASP A 2 10.09 27.56 -49.91
N LEU A 3 9.76 28.74 -49.38
CA LEU A 3 9.66 29.02 -47.94
C LEU A 3 8.74 28.03 -47.21
N GLN A 4 7.73 27.53 -47.91
CA GLN A 4 6.81 26.50 -47.44
C GLN A 4 7.52 25.16 -47.19
N THR A 5 8.45 24.75 -48.06
CA THR A 5 9.22 23.51 -47.88
C THR A 5 10.18 23.60 -46.69
N LEU A 6 10.75 24.79 -46.44
CA LEU A 6 11.62 25.03 -45.29
C LEU A 6 10.84 24.99 -43.97
N LEU A 7 9.66 25.62 -43.93
CA LEU A 7 8.75 25.57 -42.78
C LEU A 7 8.25 24.15 -42.50
N LEU A 8 7.88 23.39 -43.53
CA LEU A 8 7.46 22.00 -43.40
C LEU A 8 8.60 21.12 -42.85
N ALA A 9 9.82 21.31 -43.38
CA ALA A 9 11.00 20.57 -42.96
C ALA A 9 11.40 20.86 -41.50
N MET A 10 11.09 22.05 -40.96
CA MET A 10 11.31 22.37 -39.56
C MET A 10 10.22 21.84 -38.63
N SER A 11 8.98 21.71 -39.11
CA SER A 11 7.84 21.22 -38.31
C SER A 11 7.88 19.71 -38.03
N ILE A 12 8.46 18.93 -38.95
CA ILE A 12 8.54 17.46 -38.84
C ILE A 12 9.45 17.05 -37.66
N PRO A 13 10.68 17.57 -37.51
CA PRO A 13 11.51 17.28 -36.34
C PRO A 13 10.87 17.67 -35.01
N SER A 14 10.17 18.81 -34.94
CA SER A 14 9.47 19.25 -33.71
C SER A 14 8.29 18.35 -33.33
N GLY A 15 7.54 17.85 -34.31
CA GLY A 15 6.47 16.88 -34.06
C GLY A 15 7.03 15.53 -33.56
N VAL A 16 8.15 15.07 -34.13
CA VAL A 16 8.82 13.84 -33.70
C VAL A 16 9.37 13.98 -32.28
N THR A 17 10.01 15.10 -31.94
CA THR A 17 10.53 15.30 -30.57
C THR A 17 9.41 15.38 -29.55
N ALA A 18 8.32 16.11 -29.83
CA ALA A 18 7.16 16.17 -28.95
C ALA A 18 6.52 14.78 -28.75
N PHE A 19 6.40 13.99 -29.80
CA PHE A 19 5.91 12.62 -29.72
C PHE A 19 6.83 11.72 -28.88
N CYS A 20 8.15 11.82 -29.07
CA CYS A 20 9.11 11.09 -28.25
C CYS A 20 9.01 11.46 -26.76
N PHE A 21 8.89 12.76 -26.44
CA PHE A 21 8.70 13.21 -25.05
C PHE A 21 7.39 12.69 -24.45
N TRP A 22 6.31 12.70 -25.22
CA TRP A 22 5.02 12.17 -24.76
C TRP A 22 5.12 10.67 -24.41
N LEU A 23 5.79 9.85 -25.23
CA LEU A 23 6.01 8.44 -24.92
C LEU A 23 6.81 8.23 -23.62
N ILE A 24 7.80 9.09 -23.35
CA ILE A 24 8.60 9.04 -22.11
C ILE A 24 7.76 9.45 -20.91
N GLU A 25 6.97 10.52 -21.03
CA GLU A 25 6.10 11.02 -19.96
C GLU A 25 5.02 9.99 -19.60
N GLU A 26 4.40 9.36 -20.61
CA GLU A 26 3.43 8.27 -20.45
C GLU A 26 4.04 7.10 -19.66
N LYS A 27 5.27 6.70 -20.00
CA LYS A 27 5.99 5.62 -19.29
C LYS A 27 6.30 6.03 -17.84
N MET A 28 6.84 7.23 -17.63
CA MET A 28 7.15 7.77 -16.31
C MET A 28 5.90 7.85 -15.41
N LYS A 29 4.76 8.23 -15.99
CA LYS A 29 3.48 8.32 -15.27
C LYS A 29 3.00 6.95 -14.82
N ARG A 30 3.10 5.92 -15.67
CA ARG A 30 2.77 4.52 -15.31
C ARG A 30 3.68 4.01 -14.19
N GLU A 31 4.99 4.19 -14.33
CA GLU A 31 5.95 3.76 -13.31
C GLU A 31 5.74 4.48 -11.96
N ARG A 32 5.35 5.76 -11.98
CA ARG A 32 5.03 6.50 -10.76
C ARG A 32 3.77 5.96 -10.10
N GLN A 33 2.72 5.68 -10.87
CA GLN A 33 1.49 5.09 -10.34
C GLN A 33 1.72 3.71 -9.72
N GLU A 34 2.52 2.86 -10.35
CA GLU A 34 2.89 1.55 -9.78
C GLU A 34 3.68 1.69 -8.48
N ARG A 35 4.59 2.66 -8.40
CA ARG A 35 5.35 2.94 -7.16
C ARG A 35 4.43 3.44 -6.05
N GLU A 36 3.54 4.39 -6.35
CA GLU A 36 2.58 4.93 -5.38
C GLU A 36 1.64 3.82 -4.84
N GLN A 37 1.18 2.92 -5.70
CA GLN A 37 0.36 1.77 -5.27
C GLN A 37 1.16 0.82 -4.36
N LYS A 38 2.40 0.50 -4.72
CA LYS A 38 3.29 -0.34 -3.89
C LYS A 38 3.58 0.31 -2.54
N GLU A 39 3.81 1.63 -2.52
CA GLU A 39 4.03 2.39 -1.29
C GLU A 39 2.78 2.42 -0.41
N ALA A 40 1.59 2.62 -0.99
CA ALA A 40 0.34 2.58 -0.25
C ALA A 40 0.08 1.20 0.39
N ILE A 41 0.35 0.11 -0.34
CA ILE A 41 0.24 -1.26 0.19
C ILE A 41 1.23 -1.48 1.34
N ARG A 42 2.48 -1.00 1.20
CA ARG A 42 3.49 -1.08 2.27
C ARG A 42 3.06 -0.31 3.52
N GLN A 43 2.57 0.92 3.36
CA GLN A 43 2.05 1.72 4.47
C GLN A 43 0.89 1.01 5.19
N GLN A 44 -0.05 0.44 4.44
CA GLN A 44 -1.15 -0.35 5.04
C GLN A 44 -0.63 -1.56 5.81
N SER A 45 0.35 -2.28 5.26
CA SER A 45 0.99 -3.41 5.94
C SER A 45 1.69 -3.00 7.24
N GLU A 46 2.42 -1.87 7.24
CA GLU A 46 3.09 -1.33 8.42
C GLU A 46 2.09 -0.92 9.51
N ILE A 47 1.02 -0.23 9.13
CA ILE A 47 -0.06 0.15 10.05
C ILE A 47 -0.65 -1.10 10.71
N LEU A 48 -0.90 -2.14 9.93
CA LEU A 48 -1.51 -3.38 10.41
C LEU A 48 -0.57 -4.16 11.33
N LEU A 49 0.73 -4.15 11.05
CA LEU A 49 1.76 -4.66 11.96
C LEU A 49 1.74 -3.91 13.30
N ILE A 50 1.76 -2.57 13.28
CA ILE A 50 1.72 -1.77 14.51
C ILE A 50 0.44 -2.06 15.32
N LYS A 51 -0.73 -2.13 14.66
CA LYS A 51 -1.98 -2.52 15.31
C LYS A 51 -1.89 -3.91 15.95
N SER A 52 -1.30 -4.88 15.25
CA SER A 52 -1.15 -6.25 15.77
C SER A 52 -0.27 -6.30 17.02
N VAL A 53 0.82 -5.51 17.04
CA VAL A 53 1.69 -5.38 18.21
C VAL A 53 0.95 -4.72 19.37
N MET A 54 0.23 -3.62 19.13
CA MET A 54 -0.56 -2.97 20.18
C MET A 54 -1.64 -3.90 20.75
N ALA A 55 -2.28 -4.71 19.90
CA ALA A 55 -3.27 -5.68 20.36
C ALA A 55 -2.64 -6.81 21.20
N ALA A 56 -1.44 -7.26 20.84
CA ALA A 56 -0.70 -8.23 21.64
C ALA A 56 -0.27 -7.66 23.00
N ILE A 57 0.15 -6.39 23.03
CA ILE A 57 0.49 -5.68 24.28
C ILE A 57 -0.74 -5.57 25.18
N ALA A 58 -1.87 -5.07 24.66
CA ALA A 58 -3.11 -4.95 25.41
C ALA A 58 -3.60 -6.31 25.97
N LEU A 59 -3.50 -7.37 25.15
CA LEU A 59 -3.83 -8.72 25.59
C LEU A 59 -2.87 -9.21 26.69
N GLY A 60 -1.57 -8.91 26.58
CA GLY A 60 -0.57 -9.23 27.60
C GLY A 60 -0.79 -8.50 28.91
N GLU A 61 -1.12 -7.21 28.86
CA GLU A 61 -1.47 -6.40 30.04
C GLU A 61 -2.72 -6.92 30.75
N ALA A 62 -3.77 -7.23 29.98
CA ALA A 62 -4.98 -7.80 30.52
C ALA A 62 -4.73 -9.19 31.13
N ALA A 63 -3.92 -10.03 30.47
CA ALA A 63 -3.54 -11.34 30.99
C ALA A 63 -2.71 -11.23 32.29
N ALA A 64 -1.74 -10.33 32.35
CA ALA A 64 -0.95 -10.07 33.56
C ALA A 64 -1.85 -9.57 34.70
N THR A 65 -2.84 -8.74 34.40
CA THR A 65 -3.82 -8.23 35.37
C THR A 65 -4.71 -9.35 35.89
N ALA A 66 -5.23 -10.21 35.01
CA ALA A 66 -6.01 -11.39 35.42
C ALA A 66 -5.19 -12.37 36.27
N LEU A 67 -3.92 -12.59 35.94
CA LEU A 67 -3.02 -13.42 36.75
C LEU A 67 -2.79 -12.80 38.14
N LYS A 68 -2.56 -11.49 38.22
CA LYS A 68 -2.41 -10.77 39.49
C LYS A 68 -3.68 -10.84 40.34
N ASN A 69 -4.84 -10.74 39.71
CA ASN A 69 -6.14 -10.74 40.39
C ASN A 69 -6.70 -12.16 40.64
N GLY A 70 -6.06 -13.19 40.08
CA GLY A 70 -6.44 -14.61 40.23
C GLY A 70 -7.69 -15.04 39.46
N HIS A 71 -8.24 -14.20 38.58
CA HIS A 71 -9.41 -14.53 37.75
C HIS A 71 -9.45 -13.69 36.48
N ALA A 72 -10.03 -14.26 35.42
CA ALA A 72 -10.36 -13.51 34.20
C ALA A 72 -11.50 -12.53 34.48
N ASN A 73 -11.43 -11.35 33.87
CA ASN A 73 -12.39 -10.26 34.05
C ASN A 73 -12.83 -9.69 32.67
N GLY A 74 -13.72 -8.70 32.68
CA GLY A 74 -14.20 -8.06 31.45
C GLY A 74 -13.09 -7.42 30.60
N GLU A 75 -11.99 -6.98 31.23
CA GLU A 75 -10.84 -6.42 30.53
C GLU A 75 -10.11 -7.48 29.70
N THR A 76 -9.97 -8.71 30.22
CA THR A 76 -9.42 -9.82 29.42
C THR A 76 -10.27 -10.19 28.23
N GLU A 77 -11.61 -10.18 28.35
CA GLU A 77 -12.49 -10.48 27.21
C GLU A 77 -12.41 -9.37 26.16
N ALA A 78 -12.43 -8.10 26.58
CA ALA A 78 -12.31 -6.94 25.68
C ALA A 78 -10.95 -6.94 24.93
N ALA A 79 -9.84 -7.23 25.63
CA ALA A 79 -8.53 -7.33 25.01
C ALA A 79 -8.44 -8.52 24.03
N LEU A 80 -9.09 -9.64 24.35
CA LEU A 80 -9.17 -10.81 23.48
C LEU A 80 -9.99 -10.52 22.22
N GLU A 81 -11.11 -9.82 22.34
CA GLU A 81 -11.93 -9.39 21.21
C GLU A 81 -11.17 -8.42 20.30
N TYR A 82 -10.48 -7.42 20.90
CA TYR A 82 -9.63 -6.50 20.16
C TYR A 82 -8.54 -7.24 19.38
N ALA A 83 -7.81 -8.16 20.03
CA ALA A 83 -6.79 -8.97 19.38
C ALA A 83 -7.35 -9.86 18.26
N ARG A 84 -8.53 -10.45 18.45
CA ARG A 84 -9.22 -11.22 17.40
C ARG A 84 -9.54 -10.35 16.20
N LYS A 85 -10.12 -9.17 16.40
CA LYS A 85 -10.46 -8.24 15.32
C LYS A 85 -9.23 -7.87 14.49
N ILE A 86 -8.15 -7.42 15.14
CA ILE A 86 -6.92 -7.04 14.43
C ILE A 86 -6.28 -8.22 13.71
N LYS A 87 -6.30 -9.42 14.32
CA LYS A 87 -5.83 -10.65 13.66
C LYS A 87 -6.62 -10.96 12.39
N HIS A 88 -7.94 -10.76 12.39
CA HIS A 88 -8.77 -10.96 11.21
C HIS A 88 -8.46 -9.91 10.13
N GLU A 89 -8.38 -8.63 10.49
CA GLU A 89 -7.94 -7.57 9.56
C GLU A 89 -6.57 -7.90 8.93
N GLN A 90 -5.61 -8.38 9.74
CA GLN A 90 -4.28 -8.79 9.26
C GLN A 90 -4.33 -9.97 8.31
N LYS A 91 -5.10 -11.00 8.65
CA LYS A 91 -5.26 -12.18 7.80
C LYS A 91 -5.89 -11.82 6.46
N ASP A 92 -6.95 -11.02 6.46
CA ASP A 92 -7.69 -10.66 5.25
C ASP A 92 -6.80 -9.84 4.30
N PHE A 93 -6.06 -8.87 4.84
CA PHE A 93 -5.08 -8.11 4.07
C PHE A 93 -4.01 -9.01 3.44
N LEU A 94 -3.38 -9.89 4.22
CA LEU A 94 -2.36 -10.81 3.70
C LEU A 94 -2.92 -11.79 2.67
N THR A 95 -4.18 -12.22 2.84
CA THR A 95 -4.86 -13.09 1.87
C THR A 95 -5.10 -12.35 0.55
N GLU A 96 -5.55 -11.09 0.61
CA GLU A 96 -5.75 -10.27 -0.59
C GLU A 96 -4.43 -10.02 -1.33
N GLN A 97 -3.38 -9.64 -0.61
CA GLN A 97 -2.05 -9.43 -1.20
C GLN A 97 -1.45 -10.74 -1.74
N GLY A 98 -1.67 -11.87 -1.05
CA GLY A 98 -1.25 -13.19 -1.51
C GLY A 98 -1.93 -13.62 -2.81
N ILE A 99 -3.23 -13.34 -2.95
CA ILE A 99 -3.95 -13.60 -4.21
C ILE A 99 -3.43 -12.68 -5.33
N LYS A 100 -3.27 -11.38 -5.07
CA LYS A 100 -2.73 -10.43 -6.06
C LYS A 100 -1.36 -10.88 -6.57
N GLY A 101 -0.46 -11.27 -5.67
CA GLY A 101 0.87 -11.76 -6.03
C GLY A 101 0.91 -13.10 -6.80
N ILE A 102 -0.20 -13.84 -6.90
CA ILE A 102 -0.31 -15.04 -7.76
C ILE A 102 -0.68 -14.67 -9.20
N TYR A 103 -1.43 -13.58 -9.40
CA TYR A 103 -1.95 -13.17 -10.71
C TYR A 103 -1.16 -12.01 -11.37
N GLU A 104 -0.23 -11.39 -10.64
CA GLU A 104 0.77 -10.42 -11.14
C GLU A 104 2.04 -11.11 -11.67
#